data_AF-A0A3M9X0A7-F1
#
_entry.id   AF-A0A3M9X0A7-F1
#
_cell.length_a   1.000
_cell.length_b   1.000
_cell.length_c   1.000
_cell.angle_alpha   90.00
_cell.angle_beta   90.00
_cell.angle_gamma   90.00
#
_symmetry.space_group_name_H-M   'P 1'
#
loop_
_entity.id
_entity.type
_entity.pdbx_description
1 polymer ?
#
loop_
_entity_poly.entity_id
_entity_poly.type
_entity_poly.pdbx_seq_one_letter_code
_entity_poly.pdbx_strand_id
1 'polypeptide(L)' 'MIGGRESRKMKLERLAASIPKHEFEFLKKLGQMTRVETLALIEKHDGDRAAIYTDLARIAARR' A
#
# COMPACT_ATOMS: atom_id res chain seq x y z
N MET A 1 8.99 -11.84 26.49
CA MET A 1 8.88 -11.75 25.02
C MET A 1 9.09 -10.30 24.63
N ILE A 2 10.22 -9.96 24.01
CA ILE A 2 10.52 -8.58 23.60
C ILE A 2 9.63 -8.26 22.40
N GLY A 3 8.48 -7.63 22.66
CA GLY A 3 7.65 -7.00 21.64
C GLY A 3 8.39 -5.79 21.08
N GLY A 4 9.40 -6.03 20.24
CA GLY A 4 10.11 -4.99 19.52
C GLY A 4 9.09 -4.23 18.68
N ARG A 5 8.81 -2.98 19.07
CA ARG A 5 7.92 -2.08 18.34
C ARG A 5 8.53 -1.87 16.95
N GLU A 6 8.06 -2.62 15.97
CA GLU A 6 8.51 -2.48 14.58
C GLU A 6 8.34 -1.02 14.18
N SER A 7 9.43 -0.40 13.73
CA SER A 7 9.37 0.99 13.27
C SER A 7 8.55 1.03 11.98
N ARG A 8 7.71 2.06 11.83
CA ARG A 8 6.81 2.20 10.66
C ARG A 8 7.55 2.02 9.33
N LYS A 9 8.77 2.55 9.24
CA LYS A 9 9.65 2.36 8.08
C LYS A 9 9.94 0.89 7.77
N MET A 10 10.27 0.09 8.78
CA MET A 10 10.58 -1.33 8.64
C MET A 10 9.35 -2.14 8.21
N LYS A 11 8.17 -1.81 8.75
CA LYS A 11 6.89 -2.39 8.33
C LYS A 11 6.59 -2.10 6.85
N LEU A 12 6.79 -0.86 6.41
CA LEU A 12 6.57 -0.44 5.02
C LEU A 12 7.55 -1.11 4.05
N GLU A 13 8.82 -1.28 4.43
CA GLU A 13 9.79 -2.03 3.61
C GLU A 13 9.42 -3.51 3.51
N ARG A 14 8.95 -4.13 4.60
CA ARG A 14 8.46 -5.53 4.56
C ARG A 14 7.25 -5.67 3.63
N LEU A 15 6.28 -4.74 3.72
CA LEU A 15 5.13 -4.70 2.83
C LEU A 15 5.54 -4.51 1.36
N ALA A 16 6.51 -3.65 1.10
CA ALA A 16 7.02 -3.46 -0.25
C ALA A 16 7.68 -4.72 -0.82
N ALA A 17 8.33 -5.52 0.03
CA ALA A 17 8.96 -6.78 -0.35
C ALA A 17 7.95 -7.91 -0.58
N SER A 18 6.79 -7.89 0.09
CA SER A 18 5.76 -8.94 -0.03
C SER A 18 4.85 -8.76 -1.24
N ILE A 19 4.96 -7.65 -1.97
CA ILE A 19 4.08 -7.34 -3.10
C ILE A 19 4.86 -7.49 -4.41
N PRO A 20 4.30 -8.19 -5.41
CA PRO A 20 4.92 -8.25 -6.73
C PRO A 20 5.16 -6.85 -7.29
N LYS A 21 6.39 -6.59 -7.78
CA LYS A 21 6.79 -5.26 -8.30
C LYS A 21 5.80 -4.68 -9.31
N HIS A 22 5.27 -5.51 -10.21
CA HIS A 22 4.33 -5.07 -11.24
C HIS A 22 2.98 -4.65 -10.66
N GLU A 23 2.48 -5.32 -9.62
CA GLU A 23 1.27 -4.91 -8.91
C GLU A 23 1.50 -3.58 -8.18
N PHE A 24 2.63 -3.44 -7.51
CA PHE A 24 2.96 -2.20 -6.81
C PHE A 24 3.07 -1.00 -7.76
N GLU A 25 3.74 -1.16 -8.90
CA GLU A 25 3.83 -0.12 -9.92
C GLU A 25 2.47 0.16 -10.59
N PHE A 26 1.61 -0.84 -10.73
CA PHE A 26 0.24 -0.65 -11.20
C PHE A 26 -0.57 0.24 -10.25
N LEU A 27 -0.53 -0.05 -8.94
CA LEU A 27 -1.22 0.75 -7.92
C LEU A 27 -0.74 2.20 -7.88
N LYS A 28 0.59 2.42 -7.96
CA LYS A 28 1.18 3.77 -8.06
C LYS A 28 0.64 4.54 -9.25
N LYS A 29 0.60 3.92 -10.43
CA LYS A 29 0.12 4.55 -11.67
C LYS A 29 -1.37 4.84 -11.60
N LEU A 30 -2.17 3.87 -11.14
CA LEU A 30 -3.63 3.98 -11.06
C LEU A 30 -4.06 5.08 -10.08
N GLY A 31 -3.42 5.15 -8.92
CA GLY A 31 -3.69 6.18 -7.91
C GLY A 31 -2.99 7.51 -8.15
N GLN A 32 -2.05 7.58 -9.11
CA GLN A 32 -1.07 8.66 -9.25
C GLN A 32 -0.44 9.02 -7.89
N MET A 33 0.00 8.00 -7.17
CA MET A 33 0.48 8.07 -5.79
C MET A 33 2.00 7.88 -5.71
N THR A 34 2.61 8.48 -4.70
CA THR A 34 3.98 8.19 -4.29
C THR A 34 4.10 6.78 -3.72
N ARG A 35 5.34 6.28 -3.61
CA ARG A 35 5.63 4.99 -2.96
C ARG A 35 5.09 4.94 -1.53
N VAL A 36 5.22 6.03 -0.79
CA VAL A 36 4.78 6.10 0.62
C VAL A 36 3.26 6.04 0.72
N GLU A 37 2.54 6.79 -0.11
CA GLU A 37 1.08 6.76 -0.15
C GLU A 37 0.55 5.39 -0.57
N THR A 38 1.20 4.76 -1.56
CA THR A 38 0.83 3.41 -2.01
C THR A 38 0.99 2.39 -0.88
N LEU A 39 2.13 2.41 -0.17
CA LEU A 39 2.35 1.51 0.97
C LEU A 39 1.39 1.79 2.13
N ALA A 40 1.06 3.06 2.39
CA ALA A 40 0.08 3.42 3.40
C ALA A 40 -1.34 2.93 3.04
N LEU A 41 -1.70 2.97 1.76
CA LEU A 41 -2.98 2.44 1.29
C LEU A 41 -3.05 0.91 1.44
N ILE A 42 -1.98 0.21 1.09
CA ILE A 42 -1.90 -1.24 1.26
C ILE A 42 -1.96 -1.61 2.75
N GLU A 43 -1.22 -0.88 3.59
CA GLU A 43 -1.24 -1.04 5.05
C GLU A 43 -2.63 -0.80 5.63
N LYS A 44 -3.34 0.24 5.18
CA LYS A 44 -4.71 0.59 5.63
C LYS A 44 -5.69 -0.57 5.45
N HIS A 45 -5.50 -1.38 4.41
CA HIS A 45 -6.38 -2.48 4.05
C HIS A 45 -5.78 -3.85 4.35
N ASP A 46 -4.66 -3.90 5.08
CA ASP A 46 -3.93 -5.14 5.42
C ASP A 46 -3.66 -6.05 4.21
N GLY A 47 -3.40 -5.45 3.04
CA GLY A 47 -3.17 -6.19 1.80
C GLY A 47 -4.43 -6.73 1.11
N ASP A 48 -5.65 -6.45 1.60
CA ASP A 48 -6.89 -6.81 0.92
C ASP A 48 -6.99 -6.07 -0.43
N ARG A 49 -6.77 -6.84 -1.50
CA ARG A 49 -6.79 -6.33 -2.87
C ARG A 49 -8.13 -5.70 -3.25
N ALA A 50 -9.25 -6.32 -2.89
CA ALA A 50 -10.56 -5.82 -3.27
C ALA A 50 -10.85 -4.46 -2.61
N ALA A 51 -10.49 -4.35 -1.33
CA ALA A 51 -10.62 -3.09 -0.58
C ALA A 51 -9.69 -2.00 -1.16
N ILE A 52 -8.43 -2.33 -1.46
CA ILE A 52 -7.45 -1.42 -2.07
C ILE A 52 -7.96 -0.90 -3.42
N TYR A 53 -8.41 -1.78 -4.32
CA TYR A 53 -8.92 -1.36 -5.63
C TYR A 53 -10.21 -0.55 -5.53
N THR A 54 -11.08 -0.87 -4.57
CA THR A 54 -12.31 -0.08 -4.32
C THR A 54 -11.97 1.33 -3.82
N ASP A 55 -11.02 1.46 -2.90
CA ASP A 55 -10.59 2.77 -2.39
C ASP A 55 -9.88 3.58 -3.48
N LEU A 56 -9.03 2.93 -4.30
CA LEU A 56 -8.41 3.54 -5.49
C LEU A 56 -9.44 4.06 -6.49
N ALA A 57 -10.47 3.27 -6.82
CA ALA A 57 -11.53 3.69 -7.72
C ALA A 57 -12.26 4.94 -7.18
N ARG A 58 -12.49 5.01 -5.87
CA ARG A 58 -13.09 6.19 -5.22
C ARG A 58 -12.17 7.41 -5.20
N ILE A 59 -10.85 7.23 -5.14
CA ILE A 59 -9.88 8.33 -5.24
C ILE A 59 -9.83 8.85 -6.67
N ALA A 60 -9.77 7.95 -7.65
CA ALA A 60 -9.75 8.30 -9.06
C ALA A 60 -11.02 9.02 -9.51
N ALA A 61 -12.20 8.60 -9.04
CA ALA A 61 -13.48 9.22 -9.40
C ALA A 61 -13.71 10.63 -8.81
N ARG A 62 -12.86 11.07 -7.86
CA ARG A 62 -12.94 12.41 -7.25
C ARG A 62 -12.00 13.43 -7.88
N ARG A 63 -11.18 13.02 -8.85
CA ARG A 63 -10.36 13.89 -9.69
C ARG A 63 -11.05 14.12 -11.03
#